data_AF-A0A8T2BFZ5-F1
#
_entry.id   AF-A0A8T2BFZ5-F1
#
_cell.length_a   1.000
_cell.length_b   1.000
_cell.length_c   1.000
_cell.angle_alpha   90.00
_cell.angle_beta   90.00
_cell.angle_gamma   90.00
#
_symmetry.space_group_name_H-M   'P 1'
#
loop_
_entity.id
_entity.type
_entity.pdbx_description
1 polymer ?
#
loop_
_entity_poly.entity_id
_entity_poly.type
_entity_poly.pdbx_seq_one_letter_code
_entity_poly.pdbx_strand_id
1 'polypeptide(L)'
;MDCDINLDGEIDRDEFVKFIEQITAETFNVVSQGLIISLIVAPTVAIATKKATEGVLGVGKVVQKLPTSIYASLVTLAVVWVNSDSS
;
A
#
# COMPACT_ATOMS: atom_id res chain seq x y z
N MET A 1 -11.11 -4.02 24.96
CA MET A 1 -11.54 -3.73 26.34
C MET A 1 -11.39 -2.24 26.68
N ASP A 2 -10.72 -1.43 25.85
CA ASP A 2 -10.48 0.00 26.13
C ASP A 2 -11.62 0.98 25.82
N CYS A 3 -12.73 0.53 25.20
CA CYS A 3 -13.85 1.41 24.83
C CYS A 3 -15.16 1.13 25.58
N ASP A 4 -15.15 0.18 26.50
CA ASP A 4 -16.22 0.00 27.49
C ASP A 4 -15.86 0.89 28.69
N ILE A 5 -16.38 2.13 28.66
CA ILE A 5 -15.98 3.20 29.58
C ILE A 5 -16.76 3.07 30.89
N ASN A 6 -18.01 2.64 30.78
CA ASN A 6 -18.89 2.48 31.92
C ASN A 6 -18.68 1.11 32.64
N LEU A 7 -17.90 0.21 32.03
CA LEU A 7 -17.51 -1.12 32.53
C LEU A 7 -18.70 -2.07 32.72
N ASP A 8 -19.75 -1.89 31.93
CA ASP A 8 -20.96 -2.72 31.98
C ASP A 8 -20.85 -3.98 31.09
N GLY A 9 -19.80 -4.09 30.28
CA GLY A 9 -19.56 -5.20 29.38
C GLY A 9 -20.36 -5.15 28.08
N GLU A 10 -21.15 -4.11 27.86
CA GLU A 10 -21.85 -3.81 26.62
C GLU A 10 -21.18 -2.61 25.91
N ILE A 11 -21.61 -2.31 24.68
CA ILE A 11 -21.20 -1.08 23.99
C ILE A 11 -22.47 -0.33 23.65
N ASP A 12 -22.64 0.81 24.30
CA ASP A 12 -23.75 1.72 23.99
C ASP A 12 -23.44 2.58 22.76
N ARG A 13 -24.42 3.39 22.36
CA ARG A 13 -24.31 4.25 21.17
C ARG A 13 -23.15 5.25 21.28
N ASP A 14 -22.93 5.84 22.45
CA ASP A 14 -21.95 6.90 22.64
C ASP A 14 -20.53 6.29 22.75
N GLU A 15 -20.41 5.10 23.32
CA GLU A 15 -19.18 4.30 23.31
C GLU A 15 -18.83 3.81 21.89
N PHE A 16 -19.82 3.38 21.10
CA PHE A 16 -19.61 3.05 19.70
C PHE A 16 -19.09 4.24 18.90
N VAL A 17 -19.65 5.44 19.12
CA VAL A 17 -19.16 6.66 18.46
C VAL A 17 -17.69 6.93 18.82
N LYS A 18 -17.35 6.87 20.11
CA LYS A 18 -15.95 7.06 20.55
C LYS A 18 -15.00 6.00 20.01
N PHE A 19 -15.45 4.75 19.94
CA PHE A 19 -14.69 3.65 19.34
C PHE A 19 -14.38 3.94 17.87
N ILE A 20 -15.38 4.36 17.09
CA ILE A 20 -15.17 4.74 15.68
C ILE A 20 -14.26 5.95 15.56
N GLU A 21 -14.41 6.97 16.42
CA GLU A 21 -13.51 8.13 16.44
C GLU A 21 -12.06 7.74 16.73
N GLN A 22 -11.82 6.87 17.73
CA GLN A 22 -10.50 6.38 18.07
C GLN A 22 -9.86 5.59 16.92
N ILE A 23 -10.58 4.61 16.36
CA ILE A 23 -10.08 3.82 15.22
C ILE A 23 -9.84 4.73 14.01
N THR A 24 -10.72 5.69 13.75
CA THR A 24 -10.56 6.61 12.61
C THR A 24 -9.36 7.51 12.81
N ALA A 25 -9.13 8.03 14.02
CA ALA A 25 -7.98 8.88 14.32
C ALA A 25 -6.65 8.12 14.16
N GLU A 26 -6.58 6.89 14.68
CA GLU A 26 -5.39 6.04 14.55
C GLU A 26 -5.14 5.64 13.09
N THR A 27 -6.19 5.23 12.38
CA THR A 27 -6.11 4.82 10.97
C THR A 27 -5.74 5.99 10.07
N PHE A 28 -6.34 7.17 10.28
CA PHE A 28 -6.06 8.36 9.48
C PHE A 28 -4.60 8.79 9.62
N ASN A 29 -4.04 8.75 10.84
CA ASN A 29 -2.66 9.12 11.07
C ASN A 29 -1.68 8.14 10.38
N VAL A 30 -1.90 6.84 10.54
CA VAL A 30 -1.05 5.80 9.95
C VAL A 30 -1.13 5.80 8.42
N VAL A 31 -2.34 5.87 7.85
CA VAL A 31 -2.55 5.87 6.40
C VAL A 31 -2.01 7.16 5.77
N SER A 32 -2.20 8.31 6.41
CA SER A 32 -1.67 9.60 5.93
C SER A 32 -0.13 9.60 5.87
N GLN A 33 0.54 9.10 6.92
CA GLN A 33 2.00 8.97 6.92
C GLN A 33 2.49 8.03 5.82
N GLY A 34 1.83 6.87 5.63
CA GLY A 34 2.16 5.95 4.55
C GLY A 34 1.99 6.58 3.16
N LEU A 35 0.92 7.35 2.96
CA LEU A 35 0.67 8.09 1.71
C LEU A 35 1.72 9.17 1.45
N ILE A 36 2.08 9.98 2.45
CA ILE A 36 3.11 11.02 2.32
C ILE A 36 4.47 10.39 1.96
N ILE A 37 4.86 9.33 2.66
CA ILE A 37 6.09 8.60 2.38
C ILE A 37 6.06 8.03 0.95
N SER A 38 4.96 7.38 0.55
CA SER A 38 4.79 6.84 -0.80
C SER A 38 4.89 7.92 -1.89
N LEU A 39 4.27 9.09 -1.69
CA LEU A 39 4.34 10.22 -2.62
C LEU A 39 5.74 10.81 -2.78
N ILE A 40 6.64 10.63 -1.81
CA ILE A 40 8.03 11.07 -1.92
C ILE A 40 8.91 9.96 -2.50
N VAL A 41 8.78 8.75 -1.96
CA VAL A 41 9.61 7.61 -2.31
C VAL A 41 9.33 7.15 -3.74
N ALA A 42 8.07 7.04 -4.15
CA ALA A 42 7.74 6.55 -5.50
C ALA A 42 8.31 7.44 -6.62
N PRO A 43 8.16 8.79 -6.61
CA PRO A 43 8.82 9.65 -7.58
C PRO A 43 10.35 9.62 -7.46
N THR A 44 10.90 9.56 -6.24
CA THR A 44 12.35 9.52 -6.03
C THR A 44 12.95 8.25 -6.64
N VAL A 45 12.34 7.10 -6.39
CA VAL A 45 12.72 5.81 -6.99
C VAL A 45 12.55 5.88 -8.50
N ALA A 46 11.41 6.37 -9.02
CA ALA A 46 11.19 6.51 -10.45
C ALA A 46 12.26 7.39 -11.12
N ILE A 47 12.64 8.52 -10.51
CA ILE A 47 13.69 9.42 -10.99
C ILE A 47 15.07 8.75 -10.91
N ALA A 48 15.38 8.06 -9.81
CA ALA A 48 16.66 7.36 -9.64
C ALA A 48 16.82 6.24 -10.67
N THR A 49 15.78 5.41 -10.86
CA THR A 49 15.76 4.34 -11.86
C THR A 49 15.79 4.90 -13.28
N LYS A 50 15.12 6.02 -13.55
CA LYS A 50 15.23 6.74 -14.83
C LYS A 50 16.67 7.17 -15.09
N LYS A 51 17.32 7.85 -14.14
CA LYS A 51 18.73 8.28 -14.27
C LYS A 51 19.69 7.10 -14.46
N ALA A 52 19.47 6.01 -13.73
CA ALA A 52 20.30 4.80 -13.83
C ALA A 52 20.15 4.09 -15.19
N THR A 53 19.00 4.20 -15.85
CA THR A 53 18.73 3.57 -17.15
C THR A 53 19.01 4.49 -18.34
N GLU A 54 19.02 5.81 -18.16
CA GLU A 54 19.47 6.78 -19.17
C GLU A 54 20.98 6.68 -19.47
N GLY A 55 21.78 6.17 -18.53
CA GLY A 55 23.19 5.80 -18.76
C GLY A 55 23.40 4.51 -19.58
N VAL A 56 22.33 3.72 -19.79
CA VAL A 56 22.31 2.47 -20.57
C VAL A 56 21.30 2.64 -21.70
N LEU A 57 21.63 3.54 -22.63
CA LEU A 57 20.83 3.95 -23.80
C LEU A 57 20.61 2.77 -24.78
N GLY A 58 19.76 1.80 -24.45
CA GLY A 58 19.53 0.65 -25.33
C GLY A 58 18.38 -0.30 -24.98
N VAL A 59 17.85 -0.29 -23.74
CA VAL A 59 16.85 -1.29 -23.31
C VAL A 59 15.41 -0.97 -23.74
N GLY A 60 15.13 0.29 -24.12
CA GLY A 60 13.79 0.72 -24.57
C GLY A 60 13.23 -0.06 -25.77
N LYS A 61 14.12 -0.65 -26.59
CA LYS A 61 13.72 -1.47 -27.75
C LYS A 61 13.31 -2.91 -27.38
N VAL A 62 13.67 -3.37 -26.18
CA VAL A 62 13.41 -4.75 -25.71
C VAL A 62 12.10 -4.81 -24.92
N VAL A 63 11.80 -3.78 -24.12
CA VAL A 63 10.52 -3.66 -23.39
C VAL A 63 9.33 -3.55 -24.35
N GLN A 64 9.52 -2.92 -25.51
CA GLN A 64 8.48 -2.85 -26.55
C GLN A 64 8.20 -4.20 -27.23
N LYS A 65 9.02 -5.24 -26.98
CA LYS A 65 8.91 -6.57 -27.60
C LYS A 65 8.31 -7.64 -26.71
N LEU A 66 8.01 -7.36 -25.44
CA LEU A 66 7.40 -8.35 -24.56
C LEU A 66 5.89 -8.44 -24.84
N PRO A 67 5.36 -9.61 -25.26
CA PRO A 67 3.93 -9.78 -25.47
C PRO A 67 3.16 -9.53 -24.17
N THR A 68 1.96 -8.96 -24.28
CA THR A 68 1.06 -8.69 -23.16
C THR A 68 0.82 -9.91 -22.26
N SER A 69 0.86 -11.13 -22.83
CA SER A 69 0.72 -12.38 -22.07
C SER A 69 1.83 -12.61 -21.04
N ILE A 70 3.08 -12.20 -21.33
CA ILE A 70 4.21 -12.34 -20.39
C ILE A 70 4.05 -11.35 -19.23
N TYR A 71 3.58 -10.12 -19.52
CA TYR A 71 3.24 -9.16 -18.46
C TYR A 71 2.11 -9.70 -17.59
N ALA A 72 1.02 -10.19 -18.19
CA ALA A 72 -0.11 -10.74 -17.46
C ALA A 72 0.30 -11.92 -16.57
N SER A 73 1.17 -12.82 -17.06
CA SER A 73 1.62 -13.97 -16.27
C SER A 73 2.52 -13.56 -15.10
N LEU A 74 3.45 -12.61 -15.29
CA LEU A 74 4.31 -12.10 -14.22
C LEU A 74 3.52 -11.37 -13.14
N VAL A 75 2.56 -10.54 -13.54
CA VAL A 75 1.66 -9.85 -12.60
C VAL A 75 0.81 -10.86 -11.84
N THR A 76 0.23 -11.85 -12.52
CA THR A 76 -0.55 -12.91 -11.87
C THR A 76 0.29 -13.70 -10.87
N LEU A 77 1.53 -14.06 -11.21
CA LEU A 77 2.42 -14.79 -10.31
C LEU A 77 2.79 -13.95 -9.08
N ALA A 78 3.06 -12.65 -9.26
CA ALA A 78 3.35 -11.74 -8.16
C ALA A 78 2.15 -11.56 -7.22
N VAL A 79 0.95 -11.43 -7.77
CA VAL A 79 -0.30 -11.36 -6.98
C VAL A 79 -0.49 -12.66 -6.20
N VAL A 80 -0.35 -13.82 -6.83
CA VAL A 80 -0.47 -15.12 -6.13
C VAL A 80 0.54 -15.21 -5.00
N TRP A 81 1.80 -14.85 -5.24
CA TRP A 81 2.84 -14.93 -4.22
C TRP A 81 2.57 -14.02 -3.02
N VAL A 82 2.17 -12.76 -3.26
CA VAL A 82 1.78 -11.82 -2.18
C VAL A 82 0.58 -12.33 -1.38
N ASN A 83 -0.39 -12.96 -2.03
CA ASN A 83 -1.56 -13.53 -1.35
C ASN A 83 -1.23 -14.84 -0.62
N SER A 84 -0.24 -15.60 -1.08
CA SER A 84 0.21 -16.82 -0.41
C SER A 84 1.09 -16.56 0.82
N ASP A 85 1.81 -15.42 0.87
CA ASP A 85 2.62 -15.02 2.02
C ASP A 85 1.77 -14.45 3.18
N SER A 86 0.51 -14.11 2.92
CA SER A 86 -0.42 -13.51 3.89
C SER A 86 -1.38 -14.53 4.54
N SER A 87 -1.06 -15.83 4.47
CA SER A 87 -1.80 -16.94 5.11
C SER A 87 -0.96 -17.70 6.13
#